data_AF-A0A1F6KJ71-F1
#
_entry.id   AF-A0A1F6KJ71-F1
#
_cell.length_a   1.000
_cell.length_b   1.000
_cell.length_c   1.000
_cell.angle_alpha   90.00
_cell.angle_beta   90.00
_cell.angle_gamma   90.00
#
_symmetry.space_group_name_H-M   'P 1'
#
loop_
_entity.id
_entity.type
_entity.pdbx_description
1 polymer ?
#
loop_
_entity_poly.entity_id
_entity_poly.type
_entity_poly.pdbx_seq_one_letter_code
_entity_poly.pdbx_strand_id
1 'polypeptide(L)'
;MNIKILDSWLREFLETNASVKDIARELSLRAVSVDKVEKTANDYVYHVEVTTNRVDLMSHIGIAKEAAAALSEQGISTKFIPPKYNDVKNIGVSFPIEIINDP
;
A
#
# COMPACT_ATOMS: atom_id res chain seq x y z
N MET A 1 -1.12 -13.58 9.18
CA MET A 1 -0.36 -13.93 7.95
C MET A 1 0.79 -12.96 7.85
N ASN A 2 2.02 -13.43 7.59
CA ASN A 2 3.19 -12.56 7.63
C ASN A 2 3.66 -12.18 6.23
N ILE A 3 3.79 -10.88 6.00
CA ILE A 3 4.35 -10.32 4.76
C ILE A 3 5.58 -9.48 5.08
N LYS A 4 6.44 -9.32 4.06
CA LYS A 4 7.62 -8.47 4.14
C LYS A 4 7.52 -7.38 3.08
N ILE A 5 7.71 -6.14 3.50
CA ILE A 5 7.61 -4.96 2.62
C ILE A 5 8.86 -4.12 2.79
N LEU A 6 9.46 -3.70 1.67
CA LEU A 6 10.57 -2.74 1.65
C LEU A 6 10.04 -1.32 1.88
N ASP A 7 10.77 -0.50 2.65
CA ASP A 7 10.44 0.91 2.81
C ASP A 7 10.49 1.63 1.47
N SER A 8 11.48 1.35 0.62
CA SER A 8 11.53 1.92 -0.75
C SER A 8 10.24 1.72 -1.54
N TRP A 9 9.67 0.51 -1.55
CA TRP A 9 8.40 0.21 -2.24
C TRP A 9 7.21 0.92 -1.59
N LEU A 10 7.23 1.05 -0.27
CA LEU A 10 6.20 1.82 0.43
C LEU A 10 6.23 3.29 0.01
N ARG A 11 7.43 3.87 -0.11
CA ARG A 11 7.68 5.27 -0.47
C ARG A 11 7.32 5.61 -1.91
N GLU A 12 7.22 4.64 -2.81
CA GLU A 12 6.67 4.85 -4.16
C GLU A 12 5.21 5.31 -4.12
N PHE A 13 4.46 4.88 -3.10
CA PHE A 13 3.03 5.16 -2.92
C PHE A 13 2.74 6.02 -1.69
N LEU A 14 3.75 6.35 -0.89
CA LEU A 14 3.65 7.12 0.35
C LEU A 14 4.68 8.24 0.39
N GLU A 15 4.23 9.47 0.13
CA GLU A 15 5.01 10.68 0.31
C GLU A 15 4.87 11.16 1.76
N THR A 16 5.95 11.14 2.54
CA THR A 16 5.96 11.61 3.93
C THR A 16 7.37 11.84 4.46
N ASN A 17 7.49 12.73 5.45
CA ASN A 17 8.72 12.95 6.23
C ASN A 17 8.86 12.01 7.45
N ALA A 18 7.89 11.12 7.69
CA ALA A 18 7.94 10.18 8.81
C ALA A 18 9.14 9.24 8.70
N SER A 19 9.81 8.93 9.82
CA SER A 19 10.88 7.94 9.81
C SER A 19 10.33 6.53 9.68
N VAL A 20 11.18 5.57 9.32
CA VAL A 20 10.81 4.15 9.23
C VAL A 20 10.20 3.65 10.55
N LYS A 21 10.73 4.12 11.69
CA LYS A 21 10.23 3.78 13.03
C LYS A 21 8.85 4.39 13.30
N ASP A 22 8.61 5.63 12.86
CA ASP A 22 7.31 6.29 13.02
C ASP A 22 6.25 5.56 12.20
N ILE A 23 6.55 5.20 10.96
CA ILE A 23 5.66 4.41 10.10
C ILE A 23 5.32 3.07 10.77
N ALA A 24 6.33 2.33 11.23
CA ALA A 24 6.11 1.05 11.91
C ALA A 24 5.25 1.23 13.17
N ARG A 25 5.53 2.25 13.97
CA ARG A 25 4.77 2.56 15.18
C ARG A 25 3.32 2.90 14.86
N GLU A 26 3.08 3.79 13.91
CA GLU A 26 1.72 4.23 13.61
C GLU A 26 0.88 3.11 12.99
N LEU A 27 1.49 2.26 12.14
CA LEU A 27 0.84 1.07 11.58
C LEU A 27 0.45 0.08 12.70
N SER A 28 1.39 -0.24 13.60
CA SER A 28 1.16 -1.11 14.76
C SER A 28 0.04 -0.63 15.68
N LEU A 29 -0.10 0.69 15.85
CA LEU A 29 -1.12 1.26 16.73
C LEU A 29 -2.53 1.26 16.12
N ARG A 30 -2.67 1.23 14.79
CA ARG A 30 -3.95 1.53 14.13
C ARG A 30 -4.47 0.48 13.18
N ALA A 31 -3.59 -0.26 12.49
CA ALA A 31 -4.00 -1.07 11.36
C ALA A 31 -3.51 -2.52 11.43
N VAL A 32 -2.20 -2.73 11.57
CA VAL A 32 -1.54 -4.03 11.45
C VAL A 32 -0.34 -4.09 12.35
N SER A 33 -0.04 -5.25 12.94
CA SER A 33 1.16 -5.41 13.75
C SER A 33 2.41 -5.38 12.87
N VAL A 34 3.36 -4.51 13.20
CA VAL A 34 4.73 -4.55 12.65
C VAL A 34 5.63 -5.17 13.71
N ASP A 35 5.96 -6.44 13.53
CA ASP A 35 6.70 -7.23 14.53
C ASP A 35 8.16 -6.79 14.63
N LYS A 36 8.77 -6.48 13.48
CA LYS A 36 10.14 -5.97 13.42
C LYS A 36 10.38 -5.12 12.16
N VAL A 37 11.32 -4.20 12.30
CA VAL A 37 11.94 -3.49 11.19
C VAL A 37 13.39 -3.94 11.09
N GLU A 38 13.74 -4.54 9.96
CA GLU A 38 15.07 -5.07 9.70
C GLU A 38 15.84 -4.14 8.78
N LYS A 39 17.02 -3.69 9.20
CA LYS A 39 17.90 -2.88 8.35
C LYS A 39 18.65 -3.79 7.38
N THR A 40 18.58 -3.47 6.10
CA THR A 40 19.37 -4.10 5.03
C THR A 40 20.48 -3.15 4.58
N ALA A 41 21.28 -3.54 3.58
CA ALA A 41 22.43 -2.72 3.14
C ALA A 41 22.04 -1.27 2.78
N ASN A 42 20.96 -1.09 2.01
CA ASN A 42 20.52 0.20 1.50
C ASN A 42 19.03 0.51 1.77
N ASP A 43 18.34 -0.29 2.58
CA ASP A 43 16.89 -0.17 2.79
C ASP A 43 16.44 -0.75 4.15
N TYR A 44 15.15 -0.65 4.47
CA TYR A 44 14.51 -1.25 5.63
C TYR A 44 13.38 -2.19 5.20
N VAL A 45 13.22 -3.31 5.92
CA VAL A 45 12.15 -4.28 5.70
C VAL A 45 11.22 -4.29 6.90
N TYR A 46 9.94 -4.00 6.66
CA TYR A 46 8.86 -4.21 7.62
C TYR A 46 8.42 -5.67 7.59
N HIS A 47 8.39 -6.32 8.75
CA HIS A 47 7.74 -7.61 8.92
C HIS A 47 6.36 -7.33 9.52
N VAL A 48 5.33 -7.52 8.70
CA VAL A 48 3.97 -7.11 9.01
C VAL A 48 3.09 -8.34 9.16
N GLU A 49 2.40 -8.45 10.28
CA GLU A 49 1.34 -9.43 10.49
C GLU A 49 0.00 -8.83 10.05
N VAL A 50 -0.54 -9.38 8.98
CA VAL A 50 -1.86 -9.02 8.44
C VAL A 50 -2.87 -10.09 8.82
N THR A 51 -4.03 -9.66 9.31
CA THR A 51 -5.14 -10.54 9.65
C THR A 51 -5.85 -11.06 8.39
N THR A 52 -6.47 -12.24 8.47
CA THR A 52 -7.10 -12.89 7.31
C THR A 52 -8.29 -12.12 6.74
N ASN A 53 -8.94 -11.26 7.53
CA ASN A 53 -10.06 -10.42 7.11
C ASN A 53 -9.62 -9.08 6.47
N ARG A 54 -8.33 -8.77 6.40
CA ARG A 54 -7.77 -7.54 5.79
C ARG A 54 -6.88 -7.84 4.60
N VAL A 55 -7.41 -8.59 3.63
CA VAL A 55 -6.68 -8.99 2.41
C VAL A 55 -6.23 -7.79 1.57
N ASP A 56 -6.90 -6.65 1.69
CA ASP A 56 -6.51 -5.37 1.07
C ASP A 56 -5.13 -4.88 1.55
N LEU A 57 -4.73 -5.24 2.78
CA LEU A 57 -3.43 -4.92 3.37
C LEU A 57 -2.33 -5.95 3.05
N MET A 58 -2.62 -6.99 2.27
CA MET A 58 -1.61 -7.98 1.85
C MET A 58 -0.73 -7.50 0.68
N SER A 59 -0.62 -6.18 0.48
CA SER A 59 0.20 -5.57 -0.56
C SER A 59 0.87 -4.29 -0.04
N HIS A 60 2.02 -3.94 -0.63
CA HIS A 60 2.73 -2.70 -0.31
C HIS A 60 1.89 -1.44 -0.61
N ILE A 61 1.04 -1.48 -1.65
CA ILE A 61 0.12 -0.38 -1.99
C ILE A 61 -0.96 -0.23 -0.91
N GLY A 62 -1.57 -1.33 -0.47
CA GLY A 62 -2.57 -1.32 0.60
C GLY A 62 -1.99 -0.78 1.91
N ILE A 63 -0.79 -1.25 2.27
CA ILE A 63 -0.07 -0.76 3.45
C ILE A 63 0.32 0.72 3.31
N ALA A 64 0.72 1.19 2.12
CA ALA A 64 1.02 2.60 1.88
C ALA A 64 -0.21 3.50 2.08
N LYS A 65 -1.36 3.04 1.58
CA LYS A 65 -2.65 3.76 1.75
C LYS A 65 -3.05 3.87 3.21
N GLU A 66 -2.91 2.78 3.95
CA GLU A 66 -3.21 2.71 5.38
C GLU A 66 -2.21 3.55 6.20
N ALA A 67 -0.92 3.49 5.87
CA ALA A 67 0.12 4.31 6.50
C ALA A 67 -0.15 5.81 6.30
N ALA A 68 -0.56 6.21 5.09
CA ALA A 68 -0.93 7.60 4.83
C ALA A 68 -2.08 8.07 5.72
N ALA A 69 -3.13 7.25 5.89
CA ALA A 69 -4.24 7.56 6.77
C ALA A 69 -3.78 7.66 8.24
N ALA A 70 -3.05 6.66 8.73
CA ALA A 70 -2.54 6.60 10.10
C ALA A 70 -1.64 7.80 10.46
N LEU A 71 -0.75 8.20 9.56
CA LEU A 71 0.18 9.32 9.77
C LEU A 71 -0.53 10.68 9.65
N SER A 72 -1.45 10.82 8.69
CA SER A 72 -2.24 12.05 8.52
C SER A 72 -3.07 12.35 9.76
N GLU A 73 -3.63 11.34 10.42
CA GLU A 73 -4.37 11.49 11.66
C GLU A 73 -3.51 12.08 12.79
N GLN A 74 -2.20 11.83 12.77
CA GLN A 74 -1.25 12.38 13.74
C GLN A 74 -0.73 13.79 13.38
N GLY A 75 -1.29 14.41 12.34
CA GLY A 75 -0.83 15.71 11.86
C GLY A 75 0.53 15.65 11.15
N ILE A 76 1.01 14.46 10.79
CA ILE A 76 2.22 14.30 9.98
C ILE A 76 1.85 14.55 8.52
N SER A 77 2.60 15.44 7.86
CA SER A 77 2.41 15.73 6.44
C SER A 77 2.65 14.46 5.61
N THR A 78 1.57 13.96 5.01
CA THR A 78 1.57 12.74 4.21
C THR A 78 0.68 12.87 2.99
N LYS A 79 0.98 12.09 1.96
CA LYS A 79 0.14 11.94 0.77
C LYS A 79 0.28 10.53 0.19
N PHE A 80 -0.86 9.88 -0.05
CA PHE A 80 -0.91 8.64 -0.81
C PHE A 80 -0.82 8.93 -2.31
N ILE A 81 0.07 8.25 -3.00
CA ILE A 81 0.22 8.33 -4.45
C ILE A 81 -0.43 7.08 -5.04
N PRO A 82 -1.54 7.20 -5.81
CA PRO A 82 -2.16 6.03 -6.41
C PRO A 82 -1.30 5.46 -7.56
N PRO A 83 -1.35 4.14 -7.80
CA PRO A 83 -0.68 3.53 -8.94
C PRO A 83 -1.20 4.11 -10.25
N LYS A 84 -0.28 4.37 -11.18
CA LYS A 84 -0.60 4.80 -12.54
C LYS A 84 -0.79 3.57 -13.41
N TYR A 85 -1.92 3.54 -14.13
CA TYR A 85 -2.19 2.52 -15.12
C TYR A 85 -2.03 3.11 -16.51
N ASN A 86 -1.54 2.32 -17.45
CA ASN A 86 -1.52 2.72 -18.85
C ASN A 86 -2.93 2.56 -19.42
N ASP A 87 -3.38 3.57 -20.16
CA ASP A 87 -4.62 3.46 -20.91
C ASP A 87 -4.52 2.33 -21.95
N VAL A 88 -5.53 1.47 -21.98
CA VAL A 88 -5.61 0.41 -22.98
C VAL A 88 -5.89 1.05 -24.33
N LYS A 89 -4.98 0.86 -25.30
CA LYS A 89 -5.22 1.31 -26.68
C LYS A 89 -6.45 0.58 -27.22
N ASN A 90 -7.45 1.34 -27.63
CA ASN A 90 -8.64 0.78 -28.25
C ASN A 90 -8.24 0.30 -29.66
N ILE A 91 -8.10 -1.02 -29.85
CA ILE A 91 -7.63 -1.62 -31.11
C ILE A 91 -8.74 -1.60 -32.18
N GLY A 92 -9.94 -1.10 -31.87
CA GLY A 92 -11.06 -1.06 -32.80
C GLY A 92 -11.57 -2.44 -33.21
N VAL A 93 -11.15 -3.49 -32.49
CA VAL A 93 -11.66 -4.85 -32.69
C VAL A 93 -13.02 -4.91 -32.02
N SER A 94 -14.08 -4.90 -32.83
CA SER A 94 -15.41 -5.29 -32.38
C SER A 94 -15.33 -6.76 -31.94
N PHE A 95 -15.57 -7.04 -30.67
CA PHE A 95 -15.76 -8.42 -30.23
C PHE A 95 -17.00 -8.97 -30.95
N PRO A 96 -16.98 -10.23 -31.44
CA PRO A 96 -18.09 -10.82 -32.20
C PRO A 96 -19.33 -11.11 -31.33
N ILE A 97 -19.39 -10.56 -30.12
CA ILE A 97 -20.44 -10.78 -29.12
C ILE A 97 -21.10 -9.43 -28.85
N GLU A 98 -22.41 -9.37 -29.05
CA GLU A 98 -23.23 -8.23 -28.70
C GLU A 98 -23.63 -8.33 -27.22
N ILE A 99 -23.23 -7.34 -26.40
CA ILE A 99 -23.64 -7.26 -25.00
C ILE A 99 -25.00 -6.57 -24.96
N ILE A 100 -26.06 -7.35 -24.74
CA ILE A 100 -27.40 -6.83 -24.47
C ILE A 100 -27.55 -6.73 -22.95
N ASN A 101 -27.57 -5.51 -22.41
CA ASN A 101 -27.94 -5.27 -21.01
C ASN A 101 -29.47 -5.29 -20.92
N ASP A 102 -30.05 -6.41 -20.48
CA ASP A 102 -31.47 -6.50 -20.15
C ASP A 102 -31.66 -6.13 -18.67
N PRO A 103 -32.36 -5.02 -18.35
CA PRO A 103 -32.48 -4.49 -16.98
C PRO A 103 -33.39 -5.30 -16.05
#